data_AF-W7C1N3-F1
#
_entry.id   AF-W7C1N3-F1
#
_cell.length_a   1.000
_cell.length_b   1.000
_cell.length_c   1.000
_cell.angle_alpha   90.00
_cell.angle_beta   90.00
_cell.angle_gamma   90.00
#
_symmetry.space_group_name_H-M   'P 1'
#
loop_
_entity.id
_entity.type
_entity.pdbx_description
1 polymer ?
#
loop_
_entity_poly.entity_id
_entity_poly.type
_entity_poly.pdbx_seq_one_letter_code
_entity_poly.pdbx_strand_id
1 'polypeptide(L)'
;MEDNLFGQDWEIEPAGGETGKAFVAIHEDEKFFLKKNSSPFLAALSVENIVPKLIWTRRVENGDVITAQKWINNGQTLTAKEMREPRVARLLGKIHQSEALRDMLQRIEKKGLFLLLYVRKGDRWYS
;
A
#
# COMPACT_ATOMS: atom_id res chain seq x y z
N MET A 1 13.93 -13.95 13.61
CA MET A 1 12.46 -13.71 13.59
C MET A 1 12.24 -12.90 12.33
N GLU A 2 11.47 -13.44 11.36
CA GLU A 2 11.27 -12.99 9.95
C GLU A 2 11.94 -13.87 8.86
N ASP A 3 12.64 -14.93 9.24
CA ASP A 3 13.38 -15.82 8.33
C ASP A 3 12.49 -16.83 7.58
N ASN A 4 11.60 -16.39 6.69
CA ASN A 4 11.13 -17.15 5.49
C ASN A 4 9.94 -16.53 4.71
N LEU A 5 9.61 -15.24 4.87
CA LEU A 5 8.41 -14.69 4.19
C LEU A 5 8.45 -14.84 2.64
N PHE A 6 9.65 -14.95 2.06
CA PHE A 6 9.86 -15.00 0.61
C PHE A 6 10.80 -16.13 0.13
N GLY A 7 11.32 -16.97 1.02
CA GLY A 7 12.35 -17.98 0.74
C GLY A 7 13.78 -17.52 1.07
N GLN A 8 14.77 -18.35 0.75
CA GLN A 8 16.18 -18.16 1.13
C GLN A 8 16.93 -17.09 0.30
N ASP A 9 16.36 -16.64 -0.82
CA ASP A 9 17.02 -15.74 -1.79
C ASP A 9 16.69 -14.25 -1.59
N TRP A 10 16.10 -13.89 -0.44
CA TRP A 10 15.68 -12.54 -0.13
C TRP A 10 16.44 -12.01 1.08
N GLU A 11 17.20 -10.93 0.89
CA GLU A 11 17.78 -10.18 1.99
C GLU A 11 16.79 -9.09 2.39
N ILE A 12 16.31 -9.10 3.65
CA ILE A 12 15.26 -8.19 4.12
C ILE A 12 15.70 -7.52 5.41
N GLU A 13 15.60 -6.19 5.44
CA GLU A 13 15.92 -5.37 6.61
C GLU A 13 14.80 -4.39 6.93
N PRO A 14 14.54 -4.05 8.21
CA PRO A 14 13.59 -3.01 8.56
C PRO A 14 13.98 -1.66 7.94
N ALA A 15 13.04 -0.99 7.28
CA ALA A 15 13.24 0.35 6.71
C ALA A 15 13.02 1.47 7.74
N GLY A 16 12.74 1.12 9.00
CA GLY A 16 12.36 2.03 10.07
C GLY A 16 10.90 2.51 10.01
N GLY A 17 10.64 3.66 10.63
CA GLY A 17 9.31 4.25 10.76
C GLY A 17 8.50 3.70 11.94
N GLU A 18 7.46 4.43 12.33
CA GLU A 18 6.74 4.20 13.60
C GLU A 18 5.94 2.90 13.64
N THR A 19 5.52 2.39 12.48
CA THR A 19 4.63 1.22 12.41
C THR A 19 5.33 -0.13 12.47
N GLY A 20 6.65 -0.19 12.26
CA GLY A 20 7.39 -1.46 12.14
C GLY A 20 6.93 -2.36 10.98
N LYS A 21 6.27 -1.79 9.96
CA LYS A 21 5.66 -2.53 8.83
C LYS A 21 6.32 -2.23 7.48
N ALA A 22 7.49 -1.60 7.50
CA ALA A 22 8.22 -1.20 6.31
C ALA A 22 9.59 -1.85 6.30
N PHE A 23 9.98 -2.39 5.14
CA PHE A 23 11.20 -3.15 4.97
C PHE A 23 11.88 -2.76 3.65
N VAL A 24 13.18 -2.90 3.62
CA VAL A 24 14.00 -2.89 2.42
C VAL A 24 14.26 -4.34 2.06
N ALA A 25 14.16 -4.69 0.78
CA ALA A 25 14.48 -6.03 0.32
C ALA A 25 15.39 -6.01 -0.90
N ILE A 26 16.28 -7.00 -0.99
CA ILE A 26 17.14 -7.25 -2.15
C ILE A 26 16.88 -8.67 -2.64
N HIS A 27 16.69 -8.81 -3.95
CA HIS A 27 16.49 -10.10 -4.63
C HIS A 27 17.03 -9.99 -6.06
N GLU A 28 17.86 -10.94 -6.50
CA GLU A 28 18.47 -10.95 -7.85
C GLU A 28 19.10 -9.60 -8.25
N ASP A 29 19.88 -8.99 -7.35
CA ASP A 29 20.49 -7.66 -7.50
C ASP A 29 19.50 -6.48 -7.65
N GLU A 30 18.19 -6.71 -7.56
CA GLU A 30 17.17 -5.68 -7.52
C GLU A 30 16.77 -5.32 -6.10
N LYS A 31 16.58 -4.01 -5.86
CA LYS A 31 16.18 -3.46 -4.56
C LYS A 31 14.71 -3.03 -4.56
N PHE A 32 14.01 -3.35 -3.49
CA PHE A 32 12.59 -3.09 -3.30
C PHE A 32 12.32 -2.39 -1.97
N PHE A 33 11.26 -1.59 -1.96
CA PHE A 33 10.62 -1.15 -0.72
C PHE A 33 9.39 -2.03 -0.47
N LEU A 34 9.36 -2.74 0.66
CA LEU A 34 8.25 -3.59 1.04
C LEU A 34 7.41 -2.93 2.13
N LYS A 35 6.09 -3.00 1.98
CA LYS A 35 5.14 -2.53 2.99
C LYS A 35 4.12 -3.62 3.31
N LYS A 36 3.99 -3.90 4.60
CA LYS A 36 3.07 -4.91 5.14
C LYS A 36 1.71 -4.31 5.47
N ASN A 37 0.65 -4.97 5.00
CA ASN A 37 -0.75 -4.62 5.19
C ASN A 37 -1.06 -3.16 4.81
N SER A 38 -0.53 -2.76 3.65
CA SER A 38 -0.77 -1.44 3.08
C SER A 38 -2.25 -1.20 2.83
N SER A 39 -2.64 0.07 2.94
CA SER A 39 -4.00 0.50 2.59
C SER A 39 -4.31 0.18 1.12
N PRO A 40 -5.55 -0.25 0.80
CA PRO A 40 -5.95 -0.58 -0.57
C PRO A 40 -5.84 0.61 -1.55
N PHE A 41 -5.64 1.83 -1.06
CA PHE A 41 -5.45 3.02 -1.89
C PHE A 41 -4.07 3.13 -2.55
N LEU A 42 -3.09 2.36 -2.06
CA LEU A 42 -1.70 2.43 -2.54
C LEU A 42 -1.58 2.12 -4.03
N ALA A 43 -2.40 1.18 -4.54
CA ALA A 43 -2.39 0.81 -5.95
C ALA A 43 -2.85 1.96 -6.87
N ALA A 44 -3.93 2.66 -6.54
CA ALA A 44 -4.40 3.79 -7.36
C ALA A 44 -3.45 4.98 -7.28
N LEU A 45 -2.88 5.27 -6.11
CA LEU A 45 -1.85 6.31 -5.98
C LEU A 45 -0.63 6.01 -6.87
N SER A 46 -0.31 4.72 -7.06
CA SER A 46 0.79 4.30 -7.92
C SER A 46 0.49 4.50 -9.40
N VAL A 47 -0.74 4.21 -9.84
CA VAL A 47 -1.23 4.47 -11.22
C VAL A 47 -1.21 5.96 -11.53
N GLU A 48 -1.54 6.81 -10.56
CA GLU A 48 -1.49 8.27 -10.66
C GLU A 48 -0.06 8.86 -10.59
N ASN A 49 0.97 8.01 -10.47
CA ASN A 49 2.38 8.39 -10.31
C ASN A 49 2.64 9.31 -9.10
N ILE A 50 1.84 9.19 -8.04
CA ILE A 50 1.98 9.96 -6.79
C ILE A 50 2.93 9.24 -5.83
N VAL A 51 2.90 7.91 -5.84
CA VAL A 51 3.82 7.05 -5.09
C VAL A 51 4.68 6.23 -6.04
N PRO A 52 5.80 5.64 -5.58
CA PRO A 52 6.60 4.74 -6.39
C PRO A 52 5.77 3.60 -6.98
N LYS A 53 6.17 3.15 -8.18
CA LYS A 53 5.51 2.08 -8.92
C LYS A 53 5.36 0.83 -8.05
N LEU A 54 4.15 0.30 -7.96
CA LEU A 54 3.86 -0.99 -7.36
C LEU A 54 4.31 -2.08 -8.32
N ILE A 55 5.19 -2.97 -7.85
CA ILE A 55 5.74 -4.07 -8.65
C ILE A 55 4.84 -5.31 -8.51
N TRP A 56 4.53 -5.70 -7.28
CA TRP A 56 3.63 -6.81 -6.98
C TRP A 56 2.98 -6.66 -5.60
N THR A 57 1.89 -7.41 -5.42
CA THR A 57 1.24 -7.62 -4.12
C THR A 57 1.10 -9.12 -3.91
N ARG A 58 1.57 -9.62 -2.77
CA ARG A 58 1.51 -11.05 -2.41
C ARG A 58 0.87 -11.21 -1.03
N ARG A 59 -0.08 -12.14 -0.91
CA ARG A 59 -0.53 -12.64 0.38
C ARG A 59 0.35 -13.81 0.79
N VAL A 60 0.94 -13.74 1.97
CA VAL A 60 1.82 -14.80 2.52
C VAL A 60 1.02 -15.71 3.45
N GLU A 61 1.60 -16.86 3.82
CA GLU A 61 0.91 -17.94 4.56
C GLU A 61 0.29 -17.50 5.88
N ASN A 62 0.97 -16.58 6.59
CA ASN A 62 0.48 -16.04 7.85
C ASN A 62 -0.71 -15.07 7.70
N GLY A 63 -1.17 -14.83 6.47
CA GLY A 63 -2.31 -13.96 6.14
C GLY A 63 -1.94 -12.49 5.91
N ASP A 64 -0.69 -12.09 6.16
CA ASP A 64 -0.23 -10.74 5.83
C ASP A 64 -0.22 -10.50 4.31
N VAL A 65 -0.50 -9.27 3.91
CA VAL A 65 -0.38 -8.81 2.53
C VAL A 65 0.86 -7.95 2.42
N ILE A 66 1.83 -8.38 1.62
CA ILE A 66 3.04 -7.63 1.34
C ILE A 66 2.93 -6.96 -0.02
N THR A 67 3.20 -5.66 -0.06
CA THR A 67 3.31 -4.89 -1.29
C THR A 67 4.75 -4.53 -1.54
N ALA A 68 5.25 -4.81 -2.75
CA ALA A 68 6.54 -4.33 -3.21
C ALA A 68 6.39 -3.10 -4.10
N GLN A 69 7.19 -2.09 -3.81
CA GLN A 69 7.34 -0.89 -4.60
C GLN A 69 8.77 -0.78 -5.11
N LYS A 70 8.93 -0.11 -6.26
CA LYS A 70 10.23 0.23 -6.80
C LYS A 70 11.04 1.02 -5.76
N TRP A 71 12.28 0.62 -5.53
CA TRP A 71 13.20 1.39 -4.71
C TRP A 71 13.52 2.75 -5.34
N ILE A 72 13.58 3.80 -4.52
CA ILE A 72 13.92 5.15 -4.96
C ILE A 72 15.27 5.53 -4.33
N ASN A 73 16.32 5.57 -5.16
CA ASN A 73 17.69 5.89 -4.71
C ASN A 73 17.81 7.27 -4.07
N ASN A 74 16.99 8.23 -4.51
CA ASN A 74 17.04 9.63 -4.06
C ASN A 74 15.82 9.96 -3.18
N GLY A 75 15.29 8.96 -2.46
CA GLY A 75 14.22 9.17 -1.49
C GLY A 75 14.75 9.91 -0.26
N GLN A 76 14.04 10.94 0.19
CA GLN A 76 14.39 11.67 1.42
C GLN A 76 13.16 11.90 2.29
N THR A 77 13.35 11.82 3.60
CA THR A 77 12.34 12.24 4.56
C THR A 77 12.30 13.75 4.62
N LEU A 78 11.11 14.32 4.48
CA LEU A 78 10.92 15.76 4.59
C LEU A 78 10.98 16.19 6.07
N THR A 79 11.73 17.24 6.34
CA THR A 79 11.68 17.95 7.63
C THR A 79 10.36 18.68 7.80
N ALA A 80 10.03 19.06 9.05
CA ALA A 80 8.82 19.84 9.34
C ALA A 80 8.74 21.17 8.57
N LYS A 81 9.90 21.76 8.22
CA LYS A 81 9.97 22.97 7.40
C LYS A 81 9.64 22.67 5.93
N GLU A 82 10.23 21.61 5.36
CA GLU A 82 9.98 21.22 3.97
C GLU A 82 8.54 20.76 3.73
N MET A 83 7.89 20.17 4.74
CA MET A 83 6.47 19.81 4.70
C MET A 83 5.55 21.02 4.46
N ARG A 84 6.01 22.25 4.75
CA ARG A 84 5.25 23.49 4.53
C ARG A 84 5.48 24.10 3.15
N GLU A 85 6.31 23.49 2.32
CA GLU A 85 6.63 24.04 1.01
C GLU A 85 5.44 23.92 0.03
N PRO A 86 5.26 24.89 -0.89
CA PRO A 86 4.17 24.86 -1.86
C PRO A 86 4.13 23.59 -2.74
N ARG A 87 5.27 22.92 -2.94
CA ARG A 87 5.32 21.64 -3.69
C ARG A 87 4.53 20.54 -2.98
N VAL A 88 4.57 20.50 -1.65
CA VAL A 88 3.86 19.51 -0.83
C VAL A 88 2.37 19.79 -0.86
N ALA A 89 1.97 21.05 -0.66
CA ALA A 89 0.57 21.46 -0.76
C ALA A 89 -0.04 21.13 -2.14
N ARG A 90 0.72 21.35 -3.22
CA ARG A 90 0.29 21.02 -4.59
C ARG A 90 0.13 19.51 -4.80
N LEU A 91 1.04 18.71 -4.25
CA LEU A 91 0.95 17.25 -4.31
C LEU A 91 -0.28 16.75 -3.54
N LEU A 92 -0.53 17.26 -2.33
CA LEU A 92 -1.75 16.98 -1.56
C LEU A 92 -3.01 17.39 -2.31
N GLY A 93 -2.99 18.55 -2.98
CA GLY A 93 -4.08 19.01 -3.84
C GLY A 93 -4.39 18.03 -4.97
N LYS A 94 -3.36 17.49 -5.64
CA LYS A 94 -3.53 16.43 -6.67
C LYS A 94 -4.19 15.17 -6.11
N ILE A 95 -3.77 14.74 -4.91
CA ILE A 95 -4.38 13.58 -4.23
C ILE A 95 -5.86 13.86 -3.95
N HIS A 96 -6.19 15.02 -3.36
CA HIS A 96 -7.56 15.37 -2.98
C HIS A 96 -8.51 15.59 -4.17
N GLN A 97 -7.97 15.92 -5.34
CA GLN A 97 -8.77 16.21 -6.55
C GLN A 97 -8.80 15.03 -7.53
N SER A 98 -8.11 13.92 -7.26
CA SER A 98 -8.11 12.77 -8.16
C SER A 98 -9.47 12.08 -8.19
N GLU A 99 -10.10 12.10 -9.37
CA GLU A 99 -11.35 11.39 -9.61
C GLU A 99 -11.16 9.87 -9.52
N ALA A 100 -10.01 9.34 -9.97
CA ALA A 100 -9.71 7.93 -9.87
C ALA A 100 -9.64 7.45 -8.41
N LEU A 101 -9.02 8.24 -7.53
CA LEU A 101 -9.00 7.96 -6.09
C LEU A 101 -10.40 8.05 -5.49
N ARG A 102 -11.18 9.09 -5.85
CA ARG A 102 -12.57 9.25 -5.40
C ARG A 102 -13.44 8.07 -5.81
N ASP A 103 -13.39 7.65 -7.07
CA ASP A 103 -14.19 6.55 -7.60
C ASP A 103 -13.82 5.22 -6.95
N MET A 104 -12.53 5.01 -6.69
CA MET A 104 -12.07 3.82 -5.98
C MET A 104 -12.53 3.81 -4.51
N LEU A 105 -12.44 4.95 -3.82
CA LEU A 105 -12.97 5.13 -2.46
C LEU A 105 -14.46 4.79 -2.40
N GLN A 106 -15.26 5.36 -3.30
CA GLN A 106 -16.70 5.07 -3.39
C GLN A 106 -16.98 3.58 -3.63
N ARG A 107 -16.19 2.89 -4.44
CA ARG A 107 -16.34 1.44 -4.67
C ARG A 107 -16.00 0.62 -3.43
N ILE A 108 -14.99 1.02 -2.66
CA ILE A 108 -14.60 0.35 -1.41
C ILE A 108 -15.68 0.53 -0.34
N GLU A 109 -16.22 1.74 -0.18
CA GLU A 109 -17.33 2.03 0.74
C GLU A 109 -18.59 1.24 0.37
N LYS A 110 -18.95 1.19 -0.92
CA LYS A 110 -20.09 0.40 -1.40
C LYS A 110 -19.90 -1.11 -1.21
N LYS A 111 -18.67 -1.62 -1.35
CA LYS A 111 -18.34 -3.02 -1.02
C LYS A 111 -18.52 -3.30 0.47
N GLY A 112 -18.30 -2.33 1.34
CA GLY A 112 -18.62 -2.42 2.77
C GLY A 112 -20.12 -2.61 3.04
N LEU A 113 -20.99 -1.89 2.31
CA LEU A 113 -22.44 -2.08 2.39
C LEU A 113 -22.91 -3.42 1.80
N PHE A 114 -22.31 -3.87 0.69
CA PHE A 114 -22.67 -5.15 0.08
C PHE A 114 -22.26 -6.35 0.94
N LEU A 115 -21.12 -6.28 1.64
CA LEU A 115 -20.68 -7.33 2.56
C LEU A 115 -21.50 -7.37 3.86
N LEU A 116 -21.98 -6.21 4.34
CA LEU A 116 -22.86 -6.11 5.51
C LEU A 116 -24.31 -6.54 5.23
N LEU A 117 -24.77 -6.51 3.98
CA LEU A 117 -26.08 -7.06 3.58
C LEU A 117 -26.07 -8.60 3.52
N TYR A 118 -24.90 -9.25 3.51
CA TYR A 118 -24.78 -10.72 3.49
C TYR A 118 -24.54 -11.35 4.87
N VAL A 119 -24.82 -10.63 5.95
CA VAL A 119 -24.88 -11.23 7.30
C VAL A 119 -26.11 -10.75 8.05
N ARG A 120 -27.27 -11.35 7.75
CA ARG A 120 -28.23 -11.75 8.80
C ARG A 120 -29.16 -12.90 8.37
N LYS A 121 -29.08 -13.97 9.16
CA LYS A 121 -29.96 -15.14 9.33
C LYS A 121 -31.45 -14.89 9.06
N GLY A 122 -32.08 -15.84 8.34
CA GLY A 122 -33.53 -16.06 8.33
C GLY A 122 -34.03 -16.91 7.15
N ASP A 123 -33.66 -18.19 7.11
CA ASP A 123 -34.18 -19.33 6.33
C ASP A 123 -35.00 -19.05 5.05
N ARG A 124 -34.31 -18.77 3.94
CA ARG A 124 -34.57 -19.26 2.56
C ARG A 124 -33.78 -18.43 1.55
N TRP A 125 -33.26 -19.09 0.52
CA TRP A 125 -32.74 -18.47 -0.71
C TRP A 125 -33.87 -18.44 -1.74
N TYR A 126 -33.95 -17.46 -2.64
CA TYR A 126 -34.23 -17.63 -4.10
C TYR A 126 -34.49 -16.27 -4.78
N SER A 127 -34.29 -16.29 -6.10
CA SER A 127 -34.20 -15.24 -7.14
C SER A 127 -35.13 -14.04 -7.02
#